data_AF-A0A068SRG6-F1
#
_entry.id   AF-A0A068SRG6-F1
#
_cell.length_a   1.000
_cell.length_b   1.000
_cell.length_c   1.000
_cell.angle_alpha   90.00
_cell.angle_beta   90.00
_cell.angle_gamma   90.00
#
_symmetry.space_group_name_H-M   'P 1'
#
loop_
_entity.id
_entity.type
_entity.pdbx_description
1 polymer ?
#
loop_
_entity_poly.entity_id
_entity_poly.type
_entity_poly.pdbx_seq_one_letter_code
_entity_poly.pdbx_strand_id
1 'polypeptide(L)'
;MDHAVLDKDAKADAKLGIVDCDIHPAFGSPAELAKFLPVRWRDHLADYGQRSANPVVGTLPYPRMTPGNGMRRDAWPPNGGPPASDLAFLQEQLLDPLGIEYGILQPLAAGSSTLNQELGAAMCAAVNDWQLDKWTGPDPRLKASISVTQEDVPAALAEIEARIGDKSFAQIAIPPRTIEPAGRRRYWPIYEAAEHYDMPIGMHSAAYGQHANSGAGWLNFYIEEHYAFSHSLQSVVTSMVFEGAFERFPKLKLVVVEGGFAWAAPLMWRLDKQWERMRSEVPHVKRPPSEYIRENVWFTTQPIEEPENNRHLLDTLRWVGTDRLMFSTDYPHWDFDDPRYAFKVPLSPTERAQIFRDNAKRVYRLP
;
A
#
# COMPACT_ATOMS: atom_id res chain seq x y z
N MET A 1 43.32 2.71 19.24
CA MET A 1 42.90 1.58 18.40
C MET A 1 42.08 0.70 19.31
N ASP A 2 40.79 0.98 19.39
CA ASP A 2 39.89 0.30 20.32
C ASP A 2 39.01 -0.65 19.51
N HIS A 3 38.96 -1.88 20.02
CA HIS A 3 38.41 -3.03 19.33
C HIS A 3 36.89 -2.93 19.17
N ALA A 4 36.46 -3.29 17.97
CA ALA A 4 35.10 -3.47 17.51
C ALA A 4 34.16 -4.05 18.57
N VAL A 5 33.07 -3.32 18.82
CA VAL A 5 31.84 -3.84 19.43
C VAL A 5 31.08 -4.63 18.37
N LEU A 6 31.66 -5.75 17.92
CA LEU A 6 31.03 -6.71 17.01
C LEU A 6 31.45 -8.11 17.44
N ASP A 7 30.93 -8.55 18.58
CA ASP A 7 30.71 -9.96 18.91
C ASP A 7 30.08 -10.01 20.31
N LYS A 8 28.75 -9.91 20.33
CA LYS A 8 27.97 -10.53 21.40
C LYS A 8 27.01 -11.48 20.71
N ASP A 9 27.28 -12.76 20.88
CA ASP A 9 26.33 -13.84 20.69
C ASP A 9 25.05 -13.50 21.45
N ALA A 10 24.09 -12.93 20.73
CA ALA A 10 22.73 -12.80 21.22
C ALA A 10 22.18 -14.23 21.29
N LYS A 11 22.04 -14.74 22.52
CA LYS A 11 21.13 -15.86 22.81
C LYS A 11 19.85 -15.64 22.04
N ALA A 12 19.30 -16.71 21.44
CA ALA A 12 18.06 -16.68 20.70
C ALA A 12 16.89 -16.26 21.61
N ASP A 13 16.79 -14.95 21.87
CA ASP A 13 15.53 -14.30 22.22
C ASP A 13 14.56 -14.68 21.10
N ALA A 14 13.35 -15.10 21.48
CA ALA A 14 12.29 -15.37 20.53
C ALA A 14 12.18 -14.15 19.60
N LYS A 15 12.65 -14.29 18.35
CA LYS A 15 12.70 -13.19 17.39
C LYS A 15 11.29 -12.62 17.30
N LEU A 16 11.12 -11.33 17.60
CA LEU A 16 9.88 -10.63 17.37
C LEU A 16 9.48 -10.86 15.91
N GLY A 17 8.40 -11.60 15.67
CA GLY A 17 7.86 -11.78 14.33
C GLY A 17 7.50 -10.43 13.70
N ILE A 18 7.74 -10.28 12.42
CA ILE A 18 7.50 -9.03 11.68
C ILE A 18 6.27 -9.21 10.80
N VAL A 19 5.40 -8.20 10.75
CA VAL A 19 4.39 -8.08 9.70
C VAL A 19 4.90 -7.08 8.68
N ASP A 20 5.11 -7.54 7.45
CA ASP A 20 5.45 -6.71 6.30
C ASP A 20 4.16 -6.30 5.58
N CYS A 21 3.83 -5.02 5.61
CA CYS A 21 2.57 -4.51 5.09
C CYS A 21 2.60 -4.20 3.58
N ASP A 22 3.73 -4.42 2.90
CA ASP A 22 3.86 -4.09 1.47
C ASP A 22 4.85 -4.99 0.73
N ILE A 23 4.30 -5.93 -0.05
CA ILE A 23 5.07 -6.86 -0.89
C ILE A 23 4.41 -6.91 -2.26
N HIS A 24 5.17 -6.72 -3.33
CA HIS A 24 4.66 -6.68 -4.71
C HIS A 24 4.92 -7.99 -5.46
N PRO A 25 3.96 -8.92 -5.49
CA PRO A 25 4.12 -10.13 -6.31
C PRO A 25 3.98 -9.78 -7.80
N ALA A 26 4.76 -10.46 -8.63
CA ALA A 26 4.74 -10.31 -10.08
C ALA A 26 4.35 -11.60 -10.79
N PHE A 27 3.73 -11.49 -11.97
CA PHE A 27 3.50 -12.63 -12.84
C PHE A 27 4.83 -13.12 -13.41
N GLY A 28 5.07 -14.43 -13.39
CA GLY A 28 6.24 -15.02 -14.06
C GLY A 28 6.12 -14.93 -15.59
N SER A 29 4.89 -14.93 -16.09
CA SER A 29 4.56 -14.73 -17.51
C SER A 29 3.11 -14.26 -17.67
N PRO A 30 2.74 -13.66 -18.82
CA PRO A 30 1.34 -13.31 -19.11
C PRO A 30 0.38 -14.50 -19.05
N ALA A 31 0.87 -15.72 -19.27
CA ALA A 31 0.07 -16.94 -19.25
C ALA A 31 -0.44 -17.31 -17.84
N GLU A 32 0.19 -16.81 -16.77
CA GLU A 32 -0.28 -17.07 -15.40
C GLU A 32 -1.65 -16.45 -15.14
N LEU A 33 -1.79 -15.16 -15.43
CA LEU A 33 -3.07 -14.46 -15.24
C LEU A 33 -4.14 -14.97 -16.23
N ALA A 34 -3.73 -15.33 -17.45
CA ALA A 34 -4.64 -15.82 -18.48
C ALA A 34 -5.45 -17.06 -18.04
N LYS A 35 -4.92 -17.90 -17.14
CA LYS A 35 -5.62 -19.08 -16.60
C LYS A 35 -6.93 -18.72 -15.88
N PHE A 36 -6.97 -17.54 -15.28
CA PHE A 36 -8.09 -17.06 -14.46
C PHE A 36 -9.01 -16.11 -15.23
N LEU A 37 -8.63 -15.73 -16.45
CA LEU A 37 -9.42 -14.81 -17.28
C LEU A 37 -10.46 -15.56 -18.14
N PRO A 38 -11.70 -15.06 -18.19
CA PRO A 38 -12.69 -15.51 -19.18
C PRO A 38 -12.14 -15.40 -20.61
N VAL A 39 -12.54 -16.33 -21.50
CA VAL A 39 -12.06 -16.41 -22.90
C VAL A 39 -12.14 -15.06 -23.60
N ARG A 40 -13.30 -14.39 -23.53
CA ARG A 40 -13.52 -13.04 -24.08
C ARG A 40 -12.40 -12.05 -23.73
N TRP A 41 -11.95 -12.05 -22.48
CA TRP A 41 -10.97 -11.08 -22.01
C TRP A 41 -9.54 -11.49 -22.34
N ARG A 42 -9.26 -12.79 -22.44
CA ARG A 42 -8.00 -13.27 -23.02
C ARG A 42 -7.86 -12.81 -24.47
N ASP A 43 -8.90 -13.01 -25.26
CA ASP A 43 -8.91 -12.61 -26.68
C ASP A 43 -8.77 -11.08 -26.80
N HIS A 44 -9.51 -10.31 -25.99
CA HIS A 44 -9.40 -8.85 -25.97
C HIS A 44 -8.00 -8.36 -25.62
N LEU A 45 -7.35 -8.96 -24.62
CA LEU A 45 -5.98 -8.58 -24.24
C LEU A 45 -4.97 -8.92 -25.34
N ALA A 46 -5.18 -10.03 -26.06
CA ALA A 46 -4.33 -10.40 -27.19
C ALA A 46 -4.48 -9.42 -28.37
N ASP A 47 -5.71 -8.99 -28.66
CA ASP A 47 -6.01 -8.14 -29.83
C ASP A 47 -5.77 -6.64 -29.58
N TYR A 48 -6.07 -6.17 -28.36
CA TYR A 48 -6.12 -4.74 -28.03
C TYR A 48 -5.24 -4.32 -26.84
N GLY A 49 -4.74 -5.28 -26.06
CA GLY A 49 -4.01 -5.00 -24.82
C GLY A 49 -4.89 -4.39 -23.72
N GLN A 50 -4.24 -3.91 -22.66
CA GLN A 50 -4.88 -3.20 -21.55
C GLN A 50 -4.71 -1.69 -21.75
N ARG A 51 -5.81 -0.99 -22.07
CA ARG A 51 -5.79 0.46 -22.17
C ARG A 51 -5.94 1.10 -20.79
N SER A 52 -4.97 1.92 -20.39
CA SER A 52 -4.98 2.73 -19.17
C SER A 52 -4.87 4.22 -19.50
N ALA A 53 -4.73 5.07 -18.48
CA ALA A 53 -4.43 6.48 -18.67
C ALA A 53 -3.02 6.76 -19.24
N ASN A 54 -2.14 5.75 -19.31
CA ASN A 54 -0.85 5.87 -19.97
C ASN A 54 -1.03 5.83 -21.50
N PRO A 55 -0.53 6.83 -22.26
CA PRO A 55 -0.63 6.84 -23.72
C PRO A 55 0.07 5.66 -24.42
N VAL A 56 1.08 5.04 -23.79
CA VAL A 56 1.83 3.93 -24.39
C VAL A 56 1.61 2.65 -23.57
N VAL A 57 1.05 1.63 -24.21
CA VAL A 57 0.79 0.32 -23.59
C VAL A 57 2.12 -0.33 -23.19
N GLY A 58 2.17 -0.89 -21.98
CA GLY A 58 3.33 -1.65 -21.49
C GLY A 58 4.50 -0.79 -21.00
N THR A 59 4.35 0.53 -20.91
CA THR A 59 5.36 1.42 -20.32
C THR A 59 4.84 2.07 -19.04
N LEU A 60 5.71 2.82 -18.37
CA LEU A 60 5.34 3.78 -17.34
C LEU A 60 5.43 5.20 -17.94
N PRO A 61 4.53 6.14 -17.56
CA PRO A 61 4.63 7.54 -18.01
C PRO A 61 5.95 8.19 -17.57
N TYR A 62 6.51 7.72 -16.45
CA TYR A 62 7.83 8.08 -15.95
C TYR A 62 8.66 6.79 -15.80
N PRO A 63 9.47 6.44 -16.80
CA PRO A 63 10.32 5.26 -16.73
C PRO A 63 11.25 5.33 -15.52
N ARG A 64 11.32 4.23 -14.76
CA ARG A 64 12.26 4.09 -13.64
C ARG A 64 13.67 3.94 -14.22
N MET A 65 14.43 5.02 -14.27
CA MET A 65 15.78 5.06 -14.86
C MET A 65 16.86 4.42 -13.97
N THR A 66 16.47 3.73 -12.89
CA THR A 66 17.39 2.99 -12.02
C THR A 66 17.78 1.66 -12.67
N PRO A 67 19.05 1.20 -12.52
CA PRO A 67 19.46 -0.11 -13.00
C PRO A 67 18.60 -1.21 -12.37
N GLY A 68 17.91 -1.99 -13.20
CA GLY A 68 16.89 -2.94 -12.75
C GLY A 68 15.44 -2.47 -12.96
N ASN A 69 15.21 -1.36 -13.67
CA ASN A 69 13.86 -0.86 -13.97
C ASN A 69 13.01 -0.64 -12.71
N GLY A 70 13.62 -0.09 -11.66
CA GLY A 70 12.96 0.16 -10.39
C GLY A 70 12.92 -1.00 -9.39
N MET A 71 13.67 -2.08 -9.64
CA MET A 71 13.75 -3.22 -8.73
C MET A 71 15.17 -3.35 -8.17
N ARG A 72 15.29 -3.94 -6.98
CA ARG A 72 16.56 -4.35 -6.38
C ARG A 72 17.33 -5.28 -7.31
N ARG A 73 18.61 -4.97 -7.57
CA ARG A 73 19.50 -5.74 -8.47
C ARG A 73 19.63 -7.22 -8.13
N ASP A 74 19.48 -7.59 -6.87
CA ASP A 74 19.58 -8.95 -6.39
C ASP A 74 18.23 -9.68 -6.36
N ALA A 75 17.13 -9.03 -6.73
CA ALA A 75 15.79 -9.61 -6.66
C ALA A 75 15.37 -10.42 -7.90
N TRP A 76 16.26 -10.61 -8.88
CA TRP A 76 15.99 -11.49 -10.02
C TRP A 76 16.16 -12.96 -9.65
N PRO A 77 15.12 -13.79 -9.78
CA PRO A 77 15.21 -15.20 -9.45
C PRO A 77 16.25 -15.93 -10.32
N PRO A 78 16.99 -16.89 -9.75
CA PRO A 78 18.01 -17.65 -10.49
C PRO A 78 17.42 -18.55 -11.60
N ASN A 79 16.14 -18.91 -11.48
CA ASN A 79 15.39 -19.67 -12.50
C ASN A 79 14.84 -18.78 -13.64
N GLY A 80 15.08 -17.46 -13.59
CA GLY A 80 14.58 -16.48 -14.55
C GLY A 80 13.22 -15.89 -14.17
N GLY A 81 12.74 -14.95 -14.98
CA GLY A 81 11.51 -14.19 -14.71
C GLY A 81 11.77 -12.85 -14.01
N PRO A 82 10.72 -12.03 -13.81
CA PRO A 82 10.84 -10.76 -13.12
C PRO A 82 11.02 -10.93 -11.60
N PRO A 83 11.52 -9.90 -10.90
CA PRO A 83 11.55 -9.88 -9.44
C PRO A 83 10.18 -10.16 -8.81
N ALA A 84 10.19 -10.84 -7.67
CA ALA A 84 8.98 -11.27 -6.94
C ALA A 84 7.99 -12.13 -7.78
N SER A 85 8.47 -12.89 -8.76
CA SER A 85 7.63 -13.84 -9.51
C SER A 85 7.78 -15.30 -9.10
N ASP A 86 8.71 -15.61 -8.20
CA ASP A 86 9.00 -16.97 -7.73
C ASP A 86 8.81 -17.04 -6.21
N LEU A 87 7.94 -17.94 -5.75
CA LEU A 87 7.62 -18.06 -4.32
C LEU A 87 8.81 -18.55 -3.50
N ALA A 88 9.54 -19.56 -3.99
CA ALA A 88 10.67 -20.13 -3.25
C ALA A 88 11.78 -19.08 -3.08
N PHE A 89 12.05 -18.30 -4.12
CA PHE A 89 13.01 -17.21 -4.06
C PHE A 89 12.54 -16.07 -3.15
N LEU A 90 11.25 -15.72 -3.17
CA LEU A 90 10.69 -14.74 -2.22
C LEU A 90 10.81 -15.23 -0.77
N GLN A 91 10.56 -16.52 -0.51
CA GLN A 91 10.74 -17.11 0.83
C GLN A 91 12.20 -17.00 1.30
N GLU A 92 13.14 -17.40 0.44
CA GLU A 92 14.58 -17.37 0.73
C GLU A 92 15.13 -15.95 0.91
N GLN A 93 14.66 -14.99 0.10
CA GLN A 93 15.21 -13.63 0.08
C GLN A 93 14.54 -12.69 1.08
N LEU A 94 13.25 -12.89 1.36
CA LEU A 94 12.44 -11.98 2.18
C LEU A 94 11.94 -12.65 3.45
N LEU A 95 11.12 -13.70 3.34
CA LEU A 95 10.33 -14.17 4.48
C LEU A 95 11.19 -14.83 5.57
N ASP A 96 12.00 -15.79 5.17
CA ASP A 96 12.79 -16.61 6.09
C ASP A 96 13.93 -15.84 6.77
N PRO A 97 14.79 -15.09 6.05
CA PRO A 97 15.92 -14.40 6.68
C PRO A 97 15.51 -13.24 7.58
N LEU A 98 14.40 -12.56 7.25
CA LEU A 98 13.91 -11.42 8.02
C LEU A 98 12.93 -11.81 9.14
N GLY A 99 12.50 -13.08 9.18
CA GLY A 99 11.54 -13.55 10.17
C GLY A 99 10.16 -12.90 9.99
N ILE A 100 9.72 -12.77 8.74
CA ILE A 100 8.38 -12.26 8.40
C ILE A 100 7.35 -13.30 8.86
N GLU A 101 6.55 -12.93 9.86
CA GLU A 101 5.43 -13.69 10.39
C GLU A 101 4.24 -13.62 9.43
N TYR A 102 3.95 -12.42 8.91
CA TYR A 102 2.95 -12.22 7.87
C TYR A 102 3.41 -11.18 6.84
N GLY A 103 3.13 -11.42 5.56
CA GLY A 103 3.41 -10.49 4.47
C GLY A 103 2.15 -10.13 3.69
N ILE A 104 1.85 -8.85 3.51
CA ILE A 104 0.66 -8.36 2.81
C ILE A 104 1.01 -8.09 1.34
N LEU A 105 0.39 -8.85 0.44
CA LEU A 105 0.61 -8.75 -1.00
C LEU A 105 -0.18 -7.59 -1.61
N GLN A 106 0.49 -6.84 -2.48
CA GLN A 106 0.01 -5.64 -3.15
C GLN A 106 0.32 -5.73 -4.65
N PRO A 107 -0.49 -6.46 -5.44
CA PRO A 107 -0.25 -6.59 -6.87
C PRO A 107 -0.46 -5.25 -7.60
N LEU A 108 0.62 -4.68 -8.13
CA LEU A 108 0.56 -3.40 -8.87
C LEU A 108 -0.03 -3.55 -10.28
N ALA A 109 0.02 -4.75 -10.85
CA ALA A 109 -0.55 -5.09 -12.15
C ALA A 109 -2.05 -5.45 -12.06
N ALA A 110 -2.83 -4.66 -11.33
CA ALA A 110 -4.25 -4.86 -11.14
C ALA A 110 -5.09 -4.17 -12.24
N GLY A 111 -6.30 -4.67 -12.46
CA GLY A 111 -7.27 -4.09 -13.40
C GLY A 111 -7.83 -2.72 -12.98
N SER A 112 -7.46 -2.21 -11.80
CA SER A 112 -8.02 -0.99 -11.19
C SER A 112 -7.77 0.30 -11.98
N SER A 113 -6.70 0.35 -12.78
CA SER A 113 -6.36 1.50 -13.65
C SER A 113 -6.80 1.31 -15.11
N THR A 114 -7.52 0.23 -15.43
CA THR A 114 -8.00 -0.05 -16.78
C THR A 114 -9.17 0.85 -17.13
N LEU A 115 -9.16 1.48 -18.32
CA LEU A 115 -10.26 2.36 -18.74
C LEU A 115 -11.54 1.59 -19.05
N ASN A 116 -11.43 0.43 -19.71
CA ASN A 116 -12.54 -0.50 -19.87
C ASN A 116 -12.83 -1.17 -18.51
N GLN A 117 -13.87 -0.69 -17.82
CA GLN A 117 -14.17 -1.13 -16.46
C GLN A 117 -14.55 -2.61 -16.36
N GLU A 118 -15.23 -3.18 -17.37
CA GLU A 118 -15.55 -4.61 -17.37
C GLU A 118 -14.29 -5.49 -17.50
N LEU A 119 -13.33 -5.06 -18.33
CA LEU A 119 -12.02 -5.72 -18.42
C LEU A 119 -11.28 -5.57 -17.09
N GLY A 120 -11.27 -4.36 -16.52
CA GLY A 120 -10.66 -4.10 -15.22
C GLY A 120 -11.22 -5.01 -14.13
N ALA A 121 -12.54 -5.18 -14.05
CA ALA A 121 -13.20 -6.04 -13.08
C ALA A 121 -12.78 -7.50 -13.26
N ALA A 122 -12.77 -8.00 -14.51
CA ALA A 122 -12.32 -9.35 -14.81
C ALA A 122 -10.83 -9.58 -14.47
N MET A 123 -9.98 -8.58 -14.69
CA MET A 123 -8.57 -8.63 -14.31
C MET A 123 -8.39 -8.62 -12.79
N CYS A 124 -9.14 -7.78 -12.06
CA CYS A 124 -9.11 -7.76 -10.60
C CYS A 124 -9.53 -9.11 -10.00
N ALA A 125 -10.61 -9.71 -10.49
CA ALA A 125 -11.04 -11.05 -10.08
C ALA A 125 -9.96 -12.11 -10.39
N ALA A 126 -9.39 -12.09 -11.59
CA ALA A 126 -8.32 -13.00 -12.00
C ALA A 126 -7.04 -12.83 -11.15
N VAL A 127 -6.69 -11.60 -10.77
CA VAL A 127 -5.56 -11.30 -9.86
C VAL A 127 -5.84 -11.85 -8.46
N ASN A 128 -7.07 -11.72 -7.96
CA ASN A 128 -7.45 -12.26 -6.67
C ASN A 128 -7.32 -13.78 -6.64
N ASP A 129 -7.80 -14.49 -7.68
CA ASP A 129 -7.63 -15.95 -7.80
C ASP A 129 -6.17 -16.36 -7.94
N TRP A 130 -5.38 -15.63 -8.74
CA TRP A 130 -3.96 -15.87 -8.90
C TRP A 130 -3.17 -15.69 -7.59
N GLN A 131 -3.50 -14.68 -6.79
CA GLN A 131 -2.88 -14.48 -5.47
C GLN A 131 -3.08 -15.70 -4.57
N LEU A 132 -4.30 -16.25 -4.55
CA LEU A 132 -4.64 -17.44 -3.77
C LEU A 132 -3.89 -18.68 -4.25
N ASP A 133 -3.93 -18.94 -5.56
CA ASP A 133 -3.31 -20.13 -6.17
C ASP A 133 -1.78 -20.14 -6.00
N LYS A 134 -1.13 -19.02 -6.30
CA LYS A 134 0.32 -18.96 -6.38
C LYS A 134 1.01 -18.62 -5.06
N TRP A 135 0.36 -17.85 -4.19
CA TRP A 135 1.04 -17.26 -3.02
C TRP A 135 0.43 -17.68 -1.69
N THR A 136 -0.81 -17.30 -1.40
CA THR A 136 -1.37 -17.47 -0.05
C THR A 136 -1.83 -18.90 0.23
N GLY A 137 -2.21 -19.65 -0.80
CA GLY A 137 -2.52 -21.07 -0.70
C GLY A 137 -1.28 -21.90 -0.34
N PRO A 138 -0.16 -21.76 -1.07
CA PRO A 138 1.08 -22.45 -0.76
C PRO A 138 1.79 -21.98 0.52
N ASP A 139 1.76 -20.69 0.85
CA ASP A 139 2.37 -20.13 2.06
C ASP A 139 1.41 -19.23 2.85
N PRO A 140 0.85 -19.70 3.98
CA PRO A 140 -0.16 -18.96 4.75
C PRO A 140 0.39 -17.75 5.51
N ARG A 141 1.72 -17.54 5.52
CA ARG A 141 2.33 -16.28 5.99
C ARG A 141 1.95 -15.13 5.06
N LEU A 142 1.76 -15.39 3.78
CA LEU A 142 1.34 -14.38 2.83
C LEU A 142 -0.18 -14.16 2.90
N LYS A 143 -0.60 -12.90 2.84
CA LYS A 143 -1.99 -12.47 2.79
C LYS A 143 -2.22 -11.61 1.56
N ALA A 144 -3.29 -11.90 0.84
CA ALA A 144 -3.66 -11.20 -0.37
C ALA A 144 -4.37 -9.87 -0.05
N SER A 145 -4.38 -8.96 -1.03
CA SER A 145 -5.28 -7.82 -1.04
C SER A 145 -6.37 -8.03 -2.07
N ILE A 146 -7.63 -7.74 -1.69
CA ILE A 146 -8.76 -7.81 -2.61
C ILE A 146 -8.60 -6.65 -3.58
N SER A 147 -8.12 -6.95 -4.79
CA SER A 147 -8.01 -5.98 -5.86
C SER A 147 -9.41 -5.70 -6.41
N VAL A 148 -9.77 -4.42 -6.54
CA VAL A 148 -11.08 -4.00 -7.05
C VAL A 148 -10.97 -2.88 -8.09
N THR A 149 -11.94 -2.82 -8.99
CA THR A 149 -12.13 -1.71 -9.94
C THR A 149 -12.91 -0.56 -9.30
N GLN A 150 -12.22 0.27 -8.52
CA GLN A 150 -12.86 1.31 -7.70
C GLN A 150 -13.77 2.30 -8.48
N GLU A 151 -13.49 2.53 -9.77
CA GLU A 151 -14.25 3.49 -10.58
C GLU A 151 -15.59 2.92 -11.06
N ASP A 152 -15.75 1.59 -11.01
CA ASP A 152 -16.99 0.84 -11.18
C ASP A 152 -17.42 0.26 -9.81
N VAL A 153 -18.06 1.12 -9.03
CA VAL A 153 -18.45 0.80 -7.64
C VAL A 153 -19.32 -0.46 -7.53
N PRO A 154 -20.33 -0.69 -8.39
CA PRO A 154 -21.06 -1.96 -8.38
C PRO A 154 -20.17 -3.19 -8.58
N ALA A 155 -19.23 -3.16 -9.53
CA ALA A 155 -18.31 -4.27 -9.75
C ALA A 155 -17.34 -4.47 -8.57
N ALA A 156 -16.84 -3.37 -8.00
CA ALA A 156 -15.99 -3.40 -6.81
C ALA A 156 -16.70 -4.04 -5.61
N LEU A 157 -17.96 -3.69 -5.36
CA LEU A 157 -18.76 -4.28 -4.28
C LEU A 157 -19.01 -5.77 -4.49
N ALA A 158 -19.35 -6.18 -5.71
CA ALA A 158 -19.55 -7.59 -6.03
C ALA A 158 -18.28 -8.42 -5.78
N GLU A 159 -17.10 -7.90 -6.15
CA GLU A 159 -15.83 -8.57 -5.88
C GLU A 159 -15.50 -8.60 -4.38
N ILE A 160 -15.76 -7.51 -3.64
CA ILE A 160 -15.60 -7.49 -2.17
C ILE A 160 -16.47 -8.58 -1.55
N GLU A 161 -17.76 -8.62 -1.85
CA GLU A 161 -18.70 -9.61 -1.32
C GLU A 161 -18.29 -11.05 -1.65
N ALA A 162 -17.75 -11.29 -2.85
CA ALA A 162 -17.27 -12.61 -3.26
C ALA A 162 -16.04 -13.09 -2.48
N ARG A 163 -15.18 -12.17 -2.02
CA ARG A 163 -13.87 -12.50 -1.41
C ARG A 163 -13.82 -12.32 0.10
N ILE A 164 -14.69 -11.51 0.68
CA ILE A 164 -14.58 -11.06 2.08
C ILE A 164 -14.62 -12.18 3.13
N GLY A 165 -15.22 -13.33 2.79
CA GLY A 165 -15.27 -14.50 3.67
C GLY A 165 -13.96 -15.28 3.76
N ASP A 166 -13.01 -15.06 2.85
CA ASP A 166 -11.74 -15.77 2.82
C ASP A 166 -10.67 -15.06 3.67
N LYS A 167 -10.15 -15.77 4.66
CA LYS A 167 -9.13 -15.29 5.63
C LYS A 167 -7.72 -15.15 5.02
N SER A 168 -7.57 -15.48 3.74
CA SER A 168 -6.36 -15.23 2.97
C SER A 168 -6.23 -13.75 2.61
N PHE A 169 -7.35 -13.00 2.57
CA PHE A 169 -7.33 -11.57 2.31
C PHE A 169 -7.23 -10.74 3.59
N ALA A 170 -6.33 -9.74 3.60
CA ALA A 170 -6.11 -8.87 4.74
C ALA A 170 -6.71 -7.46 4.59
N GLN A 171 -6.96 -7.02 3.35
CA GLN A 171 -7.46 -5.68 3.05
C GLN A 171 -8.12 -5.59 1.67
N ILE A 172 -8.83 -4.49 1.43
CA ILE A 172 -9.30 -4.08 0.10
C ILE A 172 -8.25 -3.13 -0.49
N ALA A 173 -7.67 -3.46 -1.65
CA ALA A 173 -6.67 -2.62 -2.31
C ALA A 173 -7.32 -1.67 -3.31
N ILE A 174 -7.07 -0.37 -3.13
CA ILE A 174 -7.54 0.68 -4.04
C ILE A 174 -6.43 1.68 -4.39
N PRO A 175 -6.39 2.21 -5.62
CA PRO A 175 -5.42 3.24 -5.98
C PRO A 175 -5.82 4.65 -5.51
N PRO A 176 -4.86 5.52 -5.12
CA PRO A 176 -5.13 6.87 -4.62
C PRO A 176 -5.55 7.85 -5.72
N ARG A 177 -5.08 7.66 -6.96
CA ARG A 177 -5.33 8.57 -8.09
C ARG A 177 -6.63 8.20 -8.82
N THR A 178 -7.72 8.55 -8.16
CA THR A 178 -9.13 8.43 -8.56
C THR A 178 -9.55 9.45 -9.64
N ILE A 179 -10.69 9.22 -10.30
CA ILE A 179 -11.29 10.19 -11.24
C ILE A 179 -11.83 11.44 -10.51
N GLU A 180 -12.36 11.26 -9.31
CA GLU A 180 -12.80 12.34 -8.41
C GLU A 180 -12.05 12.24 -7.07
N PRO A 181 -11.94 13.32 -6.26
CA PRO A 181 -11.32 13.20 -4.94
C PRO A 181 -11.90 12.04 -4.11
N ALA A 182 -11.03 11.27 -3.44
CA ALA A 182 -11.42 10.02 -2.78
C ALA A 182 -12.54 10.19 -1.72
N GLY A 183 -12.65 11.35 -1.07
CA GLY A 183 -13.71 11.61 -0.10
C GLY A 183 -15.12 11.70 -0.70
N ARG A 184 -15.26 11.82 -2.02
CA ARG A 184 -16.56 12.03 -2.69
C ARG A 184 -17.49 10.85 -2.47
N ARG A 185 -18.79 11.16 -2.33
CA ARG A 185 -19.86 10.17 -2.06
C ARG A 185 -19.93 9.01 -3.06
N ARG A 186 -19.41 9.19 -4.27
CA ARG A 186 -19.27 8.12 -5.25
C ARG A 186 -18.56 6.89 -4.67
N TYR A 187 -17.52 7.08 -3.87
CA TYR A 187 -16.71 5.99 -3.32
C TYR A 187 -17.21 5.47 -1.96
N TRP A 188 -18.18 6.14 -1.34
CA TRP A 188 -18.69 5.78 -0.01
C TRP A 188 -19.27 4.37 0.10
N PRO A 189 -19.92 3.78 -0.93
CA PRO A 189 -20.38 2.39 -0.81
C PRO A 189 -19.23 1.40 -0.56
N ILE A 190 -18.04 1.64 -1.14
CA ILE A 190 -16.85 0.82 -0.86
C ILE A 190 -16.41 0.99 0.59
N TYR A 191 -16.47 2.22 1.11
CA TYR A 191 -16.11 2.53 2.50
C TYR A 191 -17.10 1.95 3.51
N GLU A 192 -18.38 1.97 3.17
CA GLU A 192 -19.45 1.34 3.94
C GLU A 192 -19.24 -0.18 4.02
N ALA A 193 -18.92 -0.82 2.89
CA ALA A 193 -18.60 -2.25 2.86
C ALA A 193 -17.34 -2.56 3.69
N ALA A 194 -16.26 -1.78 3.51
CA ALA A 194 -15.03 -1.93 4.26
C ALA A 194 -15.26 -1.82 5.79
N GLU A 195 -16.02 -0.81 6.24
CA GLU A 195 -16.40 -0.67 7.64
C GLU A 195 -17.29 -1.82 8.13
N HIS A 196 -18.33 -2.18 7.36
CA HIS A 196 -19.28 -3.23 7.72
C HIS A 196 -18.59 -4.58 7.97
N TYR A 197 -17.65 -4.94 7.10
CA TYR A 197 -16.87 -6.17 7.20
C TYR A 197 -15.61 -6.05 8.08
N ASP A 198 -15.38 -4.86 8.66
CA ASP A 198 -14.20 -4.52 9.45
C ASP A 198 -12.88 -4.83 8.71
N MET A 199 -12.92 -4.64 7.40
CA MET A 199 -11.81 -4.87 6.46
C MET A 199 -11.11 -3.54 6.16
N PRO A 200 -9.82 -3.37 6.45
CA PRO A 200 -9.12 -2.13 6.13
C PRO A 200 -9.02 -1.92 4.62
N ILE A 201 -8.93 -0.66 4.23
CA ILE A 201 -8.59 -0.24 2.87
C ILE A 201 -7.09 0.01 2.82
N GLY A 202 -6.38 -0.75 1.98
CA GLY A 202 -4.99 -0.48 1.62
C GLY A 202 -4.95 0.44 0.41
N MET A 203 -4.41 1.65 0.57
CA MET A 203 -4.28 2.62 -0.50
C MET A 203 -2.82 2.81 -0.87
N HIS A 204 -2.44 2.18 -1.98
CA HIS A 204 -1.06 2.08 -2.44
C HIS A 204 -0.66 3.25 -3.33
N SER A 205 0.40 3.96 -2.98
CA SER A 205 0.80 5.24 -3.58
C SER A 205 0.98 5.19 -5.12
N ALA A 206 1.55 4.09 -5.62
CA ALA A 206 1.84 3.90 -7.04
C ALA A 206 0.60 3.45 -7.84
N ALA A 207 -0.14 4.39 -8.41
CA ALA A 207 -1.22 4.08 -9.36
C ALA A 207 -1.45 5.17 -10.39
N TYR A 208 -1.70 4.88 -11.65
CA TYR A 208 -1.86 5.92 -12.69
C TYR A 208 -3.32 6.35 -12.83
N GLY A 209 -3.60 7.62 -12.54
CA GLY A 209 -4.92 8.22 -12.72
C GLY A 209 -5.08 8.92 -14.07
N GLN A 210 -6.29 9.38 -14.36
CA GLN A 210 -6.59 10.15 -15.58
C GLN A 210 -6.12 11.61 -15.50
N HIS A 211 -5.76 12.07 -14.30
CA HIS A 211 -5.28 13.43 -14.04
C HIS A 211 -3.75 13.46 -13.98
N ALA A 212 -3.20 14.66 -14.12
CA ALA A 212 -1.78 14.86 -13.90
C ALA A 212 -1.37 14.46 -12.48
N ASN A 213 -0.13 14.02 -12.32
CA ASN A 213 0.44 13.59 -11.04
C ASN A 213 0.67 14.74 -10.04
N SER A 214 0.42 15.99 -10.41
CA SER A 214 0.39 17.13 -9.49
C SER A 214 -0.77 18.08 -9.80
N GLY A 215 -1.17 18.87 -8.79
CA GLY A 215 -2.17 19.93 -8.98
C GLY A 215 -1.75 21.07 -9.92
N ALA A 216 -0.48 21.11 -10.33
CA ALA A 216 0.07 22.11 -11.26
C ALA A 216 0.34 21.54 -12.67
N GLY A 217 0.01 20.27 -12.93
CA GLY A 217 0.27 19.59 -14.21
C GLY A 217 1.27 18.44 -14.09
N TRP A 218 1.75 17.95 -15.23
CA TRP A 218 2.69 16.84 -15.31
C TRP A 218 4.10 17.29 -14.93
N LEU A 219 4.76 16.51 -14.07
CA LEU A 219 6.15 16.70 -13.70
C LEU A 219 7.10 16.27 -14.82
N ASN A 220 8.38 16.67 -14.78
CA ASN A 220 9.32 16.39 -15.87
C ASN A 220 10.22 15.19 -15.61
N PHE A 221 10.62 14.97 -14.35
CA PHE A 221 11.60 13.95 -13.97
C PHE A 221 11.00 12.88 -13.06
N TYR A 222 11.54 11.67 -13.12
CA TYR A 222 11.15 10.56 -12.23
C TYR A 222 11.27 10.93 -10.75
N ILE A 223 12.31 11.65 -10.34
CA ILE A 223 12.48 12.09 -8.96
C ILE A 223 11.34 12.99 -8.47
N GLU A 224 10.76 13.80 -9.37
CA GLU A 224 9.59 14.63 -9.05
C GLU A 224 8.33 13.75 -8.93
N GLU A 225 8.14 12.78 -9.84
CA GLU A 225 7.03 11.82 -9.75
C GLU A 225 7.08 11.03 -8.44
N HIS A 226 8.26 10.56 -8.05
CA HIS A 226 8.45 9.78 -6.84
C HIS A 226 7.97 10.54 -5.60
N TYR A 227 8.26 11.84 -5.52
CA TYR A 227 7.74 12.70 -4.45
C TYR A 227 6.22 12.97 -4.57
N ALA A 228 5.69 13.00 -5.79
CA ALA A 228 4.29 13.28 -6.05
C ALA A 228 3.33 12.19 -5.52
N PHE A 229 3.83 10.98 -5.28
CA PHE A 229 3.08 9.91 -4.60
C PHE A 229 2.62 10.35 -3.20
N SER A 230 3.53 10.88 -2.37
CA SER A 230 3.21 11.41 -1.04
C SER A 230 2.24 12.60 -1.11
N HIS A 231 2.41 13.49 -2.08
CA HIS A 231 1.52 14.66 -2.24
C HIS A 231 0.09 14.25 -2.65
N SER A 232 -0.04 13.22 -3.49
CA SER A 232 -1.35 12.68 -3.87
C SER A 232 -2.09 12.13 -2.64
N LEU A 233 -1.38 11.40 -1.77
CA LEU A 233 -1.96 10.84 -0.54
C LEU A 233 -2.37 11.89 0.49
N GLN A 234 -1.63 13.00 0.61
CA GLN A 234 -2.06 14.16 1.40
C GLN A 234 -3.42 14.70 0.94
N SER A 235 -3.60 14.78 -0.39
CA SER A 235 -4.85 15.26 -0.99
C SER A 235 -6.00 14.28 -0.76
N VAL A 236 -5.74 12.97 -0.87
CA VAL A 236 -6.71 11.91 -0.55
C VAL A 236 -7.18 12.02 0.90
N VAL A 237 -6.25 12.00 1.87
CA VAL A 237 -6.60 12.02 3.30
C VAL A 237 -7.38 13.30 3.63
N THR A 238 -6.94 14.45 3.10
CA THR A 238 -7.65 15.72 3.24
C THR A 238 -9.08 15.63 2.69
N SER A 239 -9.25 15.08 1.49
CA SER A 239 -10.57 14.92 0.88
C SER A 239 -11.49 14.02 1.71
N MET A 240 -11.01 12.86 2.17
CA MET A 240 -11.81 11.94 2.99
C MET A 240 -12.26 12.55 4.31
N VAL A 241 -11.39 13.34 4.97
CA VAL A 241 -11.74 14.07 6.20
C VAL A 241 -12.82 15.11 5.93
N PHE A 242 -12.61 16.02 4.97
CA PHE A 242 -13.52 17.15 4.77
C PHE A 242 -14.82 16.82 4.05
N GLU A 243 -14.85 15.76 3.24
CA GLU A 243 -16.11 15.22 2.69
C GLU A 243 -16.91 14.46 3.77
N GLY A 244 -16.31 14.15 4.92
CA GLY A 244 -16.97 13.52 6.07
C GLY A 244 -17.03 12.00 6.00
N ALA A 245 -16.14 11.35 5.24
CA ALA A 245 -16.12 9.89 5.14
C ALA A 245 -15.91 9.25 6.52
N PHE A 246 -14.95 9.75 7.30
CA PHE A 246 -14.68 9.25 8.66
C PHE A 246 -15.71 9.68 9.70
N GLU A 247 -16.48 10.74 9.44
CA GLU A 247 -17.65 11.07 10.28
C GLU A 247 -18.79 10.07 10.03
N ARG A 248 -19.00 9.70 8.77
CA ARG A 248 -20.05 8.75 8.37
C ARG A 248 -19.69 7.31 8.76
N PHE A 249 -18.43 6.94 8.58
CA PHE A 249 -17.88 5.60 8.82
C PHE A 249 -16.75 5.69 9.88
N PRO A 250 -17.08 5.89 11.17
CA PRO A 250 -16.10 6.15 12.22
C PRO A 250 -15.15 4.99 12.52
N LYS A 251 -15.47 3.75 12.10
CA LYS A 251 -14.61 2.57 12.24
C LYS A 251 -13.88 2.21 10.96
N LEU A 252 -14.03 2.99 9.89
CA LEU A 252 -13.27 2.80 8.66
C LEU A 252 -11.77 2.89 8.95
N LYS A 253 -11.01 1.89 8.49
CA LYS A 253 -9.56 1.85 8.60
C LYS A 253 -8.95 2.10 7.21
N LEU A 254 -8.21 3.18 7.07
CA LEU A 254 -7.40 3.48 5.90
C LEU A 254 -5.93 3.20 6.22
N VAL A 255 -5.28 2.39 5.41
CA VAL A 255 -3.83 2.19 5.44
C VAL A 255 -3.26 2.89 4.22
N VAL A 256 -2.44 3.91 4.47
CA VAL A 256 -1.64 4.58 3.44
C VAL A 256 -0.37 3.76 3.23
N VAL A 257 -0.16 3.27 2.02
CA VAL A 257 0.90 2.33 1.67
C VAL A 257 1.88 3.00 0.67
N GLU A 258 3.18 2.82 0.88
CA GLU A 258 4.30 3.35 0.06
C GLU A 258 4.27 4.89 -0.10
N GLY A 259 3.77 5.60 0.92
CA GLY A 259 3.46 7.04 0.83
C GLY A 259 4.42 7.98 1.54
N GLY A 260 5.39 7.45 2.28
CA GLY A 260 6.02 8.15 3.40
C GLY A 260 5.00 8.53 4.48
N PHE A 261 5.47 9.00 5.63
CA PHE A 261 4.59 9.32 6.76
C PHE A 261 4.92 10.64 7.45
N ALA A 262 6.10 11.25 7.21
CA ALA A 262 6.47 12.49 7.90
C ALA A 262 5.48 13.62 7.68
N TRP A 263 4.81 13.65 6.51
CA TRP A 263 3.84 14.67 6.15
C TRP A 263 2.56 14.62 6.98
N ALA A 264 2.24 13.50 7.63
CA ALA A 264 0.98 13.33 8.36
C ALA A 264 0.88 14.30 9.56
N ALA A 265 1.98 14.50 10.30
CA ALA A 265 2.03 15.42 11.43
C ALA A 265 1.74 16.90 11.05
N PRO A 266 2.50 17.53 10.12
CA PRO A 266 2.20 18.88 9.67
C PRO A 266 0.87 19.00 8.93
N LEU A 267 0.40 17.94 8.24
CA LEU A 267 -0.95 17.94 7.66
C LEU A 267 -2.01 18.10 8.76
N MET A 268 -1.99 17.25 9.79
CA MET A 268 -2.91 17.33 10.93
C MET A 268 -2.93 18.73 11.56
N TRP A 269 -1.76 19.31 11.86
CA TRP A 269 -1.67 20.65 12.44
C TRP A 269 -2.29 21.72 11.55
N ARG A 270 -2.03 21.63 10.23
CA ARG A 270 -2.56 22.59 9.26
C ARG A 270 -4.07 22.45 9.11
N LEU A 271 -4.58 21.24 8.98
CA LEU A 271 -6.01 21.00 8.81
C LEU A 271 -6.81 21.45 10.03
N ASP A 272 -6.31 21.19 11.25
CA ASP A 272 -6.94 21.66 12.48
C ASP A 272 -7.06 23.19 12.50
N LYS A 273 -5.98 23.91 12.17
CA LYS A 273 -5.99 25.38 12.14
C LYS A 273 -6.95 25.94 11.08
N GLN A 274 -7.03 25.31 9.91
CA GLN A 274 -7.97 25.71 8.87
C GLN A 274 -9.42 25.42 9.28
N TRP A 275 -9.68 24.25 9.87
CA TRP A 275 -11.00 23.87 10.36
C TRP A 275 -11.47 24.80 11.49
N GLU A 276 -10.64 25.10 12.49
CA GLU A 276 -10.98 26.06 13.56
C GLU A 276 -11.48 27.41 12.99
N ARG A 277 -10.88 27.87 11.89
CA ARG A 277 -11.21 29.13 11.23
C ARG A 277 -12.43 29.05 10.32
N MET A 278 -12.62 27.93 9.62
CA MET A 278 -13.58 27.80 8.50
C MET A 278 -14.62 26.70 8.69
N ARG A 279 -14.73 26.08 9.87
CA ARG A 279 -15.62 24.93 10.14
C ARG A 279 -17.09 25.11 9.72
N SER A 280 -17.59 26.33 9.62
CA SER A 280 -18.95 26.61 9.13
C SER A 280 -19.18 26.22 7.67
N GLU A 281 -18.12 26.10 6.86
CA GLU A 281 -18.18 25.61 5.47
C GLU A 281 -18.46 24.10 5.41
N VAL A 282 -18.03 23.36 6.43
CA VAL A 282 -18.11 21.90 6.53
C VAL A 282 -18.80 21.47 7.82
N PRO A 283 -20.07 21.85 8.05
CA PRO A 283 -20.75 21.65 9.34
C PRO A 283 -20.94 20.17 9.72
N HIS A 284 -20.79 19.24 8.76
CA HIS A 284 -20.79 17.81 9.00
C HIS A 284 -19.49 17.29 9.64
N VAL A 285 -18.36 18.00 9.52
CA VAL A 285 -17.10 17.65 10.19
C VAL A 285 -17.12 18.21 11.59
N LYS A 286 -17.45 17.36 12.57
CA LYS A 286 -17.79 17.78 13.95
C LYS A 286 -16.58 17.89 14.88
N ARG A 287 -15.48 17.22 14.55
CA ARG A 287 -14.26 17.14 15.35
C ARG A 287 -13.07 17.76 14.61
N PRO A 288 -11.98 18.12 15.29
CA PRO A 288 -10.74 18.48 14.64
C PRO A 288 -10.31 17.40 13.62
N PRO A 289 -9.93 17.78 12.38
CA PRO A 289 -9.37 16.88 11.37
C PRO A 289 -8.35 15.87 11.89
N SER A 290 -7.47 16.29 12.79
CA SER A 290 -6.45 15.42 13.39
C SER A 290 -7.04 14.26 14.20
N GLU A 291 -8.22 14.40 14.80
CA GLU A 291 -8.87 13.31 15.52
C GLU A 291 -9.30 12.20 14.55
N TYR A 292 -9.92 12.54 13.43
CA TYR A 292 -10.26 11.56 12.39
C TYR A 292 -9.01 10.87 11.84
N ILE A 293 -7.95 11.63 11.54
CA ILE A 293 -6.70 11.03 11.03
C ILE A 293 -6.09 10.08 12.07
N ARG A 294 -6.06 10.48 13.35
CA ARG A 294 -5.55 9.65 14.45
C ARG A 294 -6.43 8.45 14.77
N GLU A 295 -7.70 8.41 14.37
CA GLU A 295 -8.57 7.27 14.64
C GLU A 295 -8.67 6.32 13.45
N ASN A 296 -8.58 6.85 12.23
CA ASN A 296 -8.95 6.12 11.01
C ASN A 296 -7.77 5.84 10.07
N VAL A 297 -6.59 6.45 10.25
CA VAL A 297 -5.49 6.37 9.27
C VAL A 297 -4.22 5.76 9.88
N TRP A 298 -3.69 4.74 9.20
CA TRP A 298 -2.40 4.11 9.45
C TRP A 298 -1.48 4.32 8.26
N PHE A 299 -0.17 4.26 8.49
CA PHE A 299 0.85 4.48 7.46
C PHE A 299 1.85 3.33 7.47
N THR A 300 2.23 2.85 6.29
CA THR A 300 3.39 1.97 6.17
C THR A 300 4.68 2.77 6.30
N THR A 301 5.75 2.12 6.74
CA THR A 301 7.00 2.81 7.08
C THR A 301 7.89 3.07 5.87
N GLN A 302 7.82 2.21 4.85
CA GLN A 302 8.57 2.42 3.61
C GLN A 302 7.84 3.47 2.73
N PRO A 303 8.59 4.40 2.11
CA PRO A 303 10.01 4.66 2.35
C PRO A 303 10.24 5.37 3.70
N ILE A 304 11.22 4.88 4.48
CA ILE A 304 11.59 5.50 5.77
C ILE A 304 12.20 6.88 5.53
N GLU A 305 11.86 7.83 6.42
CA GLU A 305 12.35 9.20 6.33
C GLU A 305 13.81 9.28 6.82
N GLU A 306 14.68 9.93 6.03
CA GLU A 306 16.12 10.03 6.31
C GLU A 306 16.56 11.49 6.59
N PRO A 307 16.18 12.09 7.74
CA PRO A 307 16.64 13.44 8.09
C PRO A 307 18.13 13.46 8.41
N GLU A 308 18.80 14.60 8.18
CA GLU A 308 20.23 14.80 8.48
C GLU A 308 20.61 14.42 9.91
N ASN A 309 19.70 14.69 10.86
CA ASN A 309 19.81 14.25 12.25
C ASN A 309 18.80 13.14 12.50
N ASN A 310 19.28 11.91 12.68
CA ASN A 310 18.43 10.75 12.96
C ASN A 310 17.49 10.96 14.16
N ARG A 311 17.82 11.80 15.15
CA ARG A 311 16.87 12.09 16.24
C ARG A 311 15.55 12.69 15.75
N HIS A 312 15.56 13.44 14.65
CA HIS A 312 14.34 13.97 14.03
C HIS A 312 13.46 12.86 13.43
N LEU A 313 14.03 11.70 13.05
CA LEU A 313 13.23 10.54 12.66
C LEU A 313 12.44 10.05 13.88
N LEU A 314 13.09 9.89 15.03
CA LEU A 314 12.40 9.48 16.27
C LEU A 314 11.30 10.45 16.68
N ASP A 315 11.54 11.76 16.57
CA ASP A 315 10.53 12.77 16.83
C ASP A 315 9.37 12.67 15.83
N THR A 316 9.66 12.50 14.54
CA THR A 316 8.65 12.31 13.48
C THR A 316 7.76 11.10 13.74
N LEU A 317 8.36 9.95 14.07
CA LEU A 317 7.63 8.72 14.41
C LEU A 317 6.63 8.96 15.55
N ARG A 318 7.03 9.74 16.57
CA ARG A 318 6.20 10.07 17.73
C ARG A 318 5.15 11.15 17.45
N TRP A 319 5.44 12.12 16.58
CA TRP A 319 4.47 13.14 16.17
C TRP A 319 3.32 12.54 15.37
N VAL A 320 3.64 11.61 14.46
CA VAL A 320 2.64 10.81 13.75
C VAL A 320 1.91 9.91 14.74
N GLY A 321 2.65 9.20 15.58
CA GLY A 321 2.15 8.27 16.59
C GLY A 321 2.59 6.84 16.24
N THR A 322 3.39 6.22 17.11
CA THR A 322 3.94 4.88 16.85
C THR A 322 2.88 3.78 16.78
N ASP A 323 1.68 4.04 17.29
CA ASP A 323 0.51 3.18 17.21
C ASP A 323 -0.28 3.32 15.89
N ARG A 324 0.18 4.20 14.98
CA ARG A 324 -0.35 4.42 13.62
C ARG A 324 0.62 4.08 12.50
N LEU A 325 1.78 3.53 12.86
CA LEU A 325 2.81 3.10 11.91
C LEU A 325 2.84 1.57 11.82
N MET A 326 3.01 1.05 10.61
CA MET A 326 3.12 -0.38 10.36
C MET A 326 4.32 -0.63 9.46
N PHE A 327 5.17 -1.58 9.82
CA PHE A 327 6.36 -1.86 9.05
C PHE A 327 6.02 -2.35 7.65
N SER A 328 6.78 -1.91 6.66
CA SER A 328 6.76 -2.47 5.32
C SER A 328 8.16 -2.48 4.73
N THR A 329 8.42 -3.42 3.83
CA THR A 329 9.68 -3.49 3.11
C THR A 329 9.62 -2.93 1.69
N ASP A 330 8.44 -2.96 1.06
CA ASP A 330 8.27 -2.63 -0.37
C ASP A 330 9.11 -3.55 -1.28
N TYR A 331 9.14 -4.84 -0.94
CA TYR A 331 9.84 -5.83 -1.76
C TYR A 331 9.12 -6.01 -3.11
N PRO A 332 9.81 -6.00 -4.27
CA PRO A 332 11.27 -6.02 -4.47
C PRO A 332 11.85 -4.68 -4.97
N HIS A 333 11.23 -3.54 -4.67
CA HIS A 333 11.65 -2.24 -5.20
C HIS A 333 13.06 -1.84 -4.76
N TRP A 334 13.69 -0.97 -5.53
CA TRP A 334 15.09 -0.54 -5.37
C TRP A 334 15.35 0.21 -4.04
N ASP A 335 14.33 0.86 -3.51
CA ASP A 335 14.24 1.62 -2.27
C ASP A 335 13.59 0.81 -1.13
N PHE A 336 13.67 -0.51 -1.24
CA PHE A 336 13.32 -1.46 -0.20
C PHE A 336 13.94 -1.11 1.17
N ASP A 337 13.13 -1.25 2.22
CA ASP A 337 13.56 -1.05 3.61
C ASP A 337 13.83 -2.38 4.33
N ASP A 338 15.09 -2.61 4.69
CA ASP A 338 15.47 -3.76 5.50
C ASP A 338 15.13 -3.52 6.99
N PRO A 339 14.39 -4.42 7.67
CA PRO A 339 13.99 -4.23 9.07
C PRO A 339 15.17 -4.11 10.04
N ARG A 340 16.37 -4.57 9.64
CA ARG A 340 17.60 -4.49 10.45
C ARG A 340 18.24 -3.11 10.40
N TYR A 341 17.99 -2.32 9.35
CA TYR A 341 18.75 -1.11 9.04
C TYR A 341 17.90 0.15 8.80
N ALA A 342 16.63 0.01 8.42
CA ALA A 342 15.75 1.14 8.06
C ALA A 342 15.64 2.17 9.19
N PHE A 343 15.48 1.70 10.44
CA PHE A 343 15.38 2.58 11.61
C PHE A 343 16.77 2.92 12.15
N LYS A 344 17.38 4.00 11.66
CA LYS A 344 18.69 4.50 12.12
C LYS A 344 18.63 5.22 13.47
N VAL A 345 17.68 4.83 14.32
CA VAL A 345 17.43 5.34 15.68
C VAL A 345 17.07 4.19 16.62
N PRO A 346 17.41 4.28 17.92
CA PRO A 346 16.96 3.30 18.88
C PRO A 346 15.45 3.47 19.15
N LEU A 347 14.68 2.42 18.88
CA LEU A 347 13.29 2.29 19.32
C LEU A 347 13.24 1.59 20.68
N SER A 348 12.35 2.03 21.57
CA SER A 348 12.04 1.24 22.76
C SER A 348 11.43 -0.12 22.37
N PRO A 349 11.49 -1.14 23.23
CA PRO A 349 10.88 -2.45 22.94
C PRO A 349 9.39 -2.34 22.57
N THR A 350 8.65 -1.43 23.22
CA THR A 350 7.23 -1.19 22.94
C THR A 350 7.01 -0.56 21.57
N GLU A 351 7.75 0.52 21.24
CA GLU A 351 7.65 1.17 19.92
C GLU A 351 8.02 0.18 18.81
N ARG A 352 9.05 -0.64 19.01
CA ARG A 352 9.47 -1.69 18.06
C ARG A 352 8.37 -2.73 17.89
N ALA A 353 7.79 -3.25 18.97
CA ALA A 353 6.70 -4.23 18.88
C ALA A 353 5.46 -3.67 18.17
N GLN A 354 5.09 -2.41 18.46
CA GLN A 354 3.99 -1.72 17.79
C GLN A 354 4.20 -1.61 16.27
N ILE A 355 5.32 -1.01 15.88
CA ILE A 355 5.60 -0.70 14.47
C ILE A 355 5.79 -1.97 13.65
N PHE A 356 6.63 -2.91 14.12
CA PHE A 356 6.97 -4.11 13.36
C PHE A 356 5.89 -5.19 13.36
N ARG A 357 4.92 -5.16 14.29
CA ARG A 357 4.00 -6.29 14.46
C ARG A 357 2.61 -5.91 14.95
N ASP A 358 2.51 -5.37 16.16
CA ASP A 358 1.25 -5.37 16.91
C ASP A 358 0.18 -4.45 16.28
N ASN A 359 0.59 -3.36 15.64
CA ASN A 359 -0.33 -2.49 14.91
C ASN A 359 -0.93 -3.21 13.70
N ALA A 360 -0.09 -3.82 12.87
CA ALA A 360 -0.52 -4.54 11.69
C ALA A 360 -1.40 -5.75 12.04
N LYS A 361 -1.03 -6.54 13.05
CA LYS A 361 -1.87 -7.65 13.53
C LYS A 361 -3.26 -7.17 13.97
N ARG A 362 -3.34 -6.03 14.67
CA ARG A 362 -4.62 -5.44 15.10
C ARG A 362 -5.44 -4.92 13.91
N VAL A 363 -4.82 -4.19 12.99
CA VAL A 363 -5.51 -3.58 11.84
C VAL A 363 -6.05 -4.64 10.88
N TYR A 364 -5.20 -5.62 10.55
CA TYR A 364 -5.50 -6.71 9.60
C TYR A 364 -6.15 -7.94 10.24
N ARG A 365 -6.30 -7.97 11.58
CA ARG A 365 -6.91 -9.08 12.35
C ARG A 365 -6.16 -10.40 12.17
N LEU A 366 -4.84 -10.32 12.16
CA LEU A 366 -3.97 -11.48 12.03
C LEU A 366 -3.89 -12.24 13.37
N PRO A 367 -3.83 -13.60 13.35
CA PRO A 367 -3.81 -14.44 14.55
C PRO A 367 -2.72 -14.11 15.56
#